data_AF-A0A329EQ58-F1
#
_entry.id   AF-A0A329EQ58-F1
#
_cell.length_a   1.000
_cell.length_b   1.000
_cell.length_c   1.000
_cell.angle_alpha   90.00
_cell.angle_beta   90.00
_cell.angle_gamma   90.00
#
_symmetry.space_group_name_H-M   'P 1'
#
loop_
_entity.id
_entity.type
_entity.pdbx_description
1 polymer ?
#
loop_
_entity_poly.entity_id
_entity_poly.type
_entity_poly.pdbx_seq_one_letter_code
_entity_poly.pdbx_strand_id
1 'polypeptide(L)'
;MNENHVLDMGENENALGKVEIAPEVIEVIAGIAASEVAGVGQMRGNFASGVVEKLGKKNHGKGVKVELSEEGIKIDVFCSMNYGVSIPTVASQVQDNIREALKNMTALELAEVNVHIVGVIFESPQKEEEIDSI
;
A
#
# COMPACT_ATOMS: atom_id res chain seq x y z
N MET A 1 -20.87 0.61 -14.52
CA MET A 1 -21.15 -0.44 -13.53
C MET A 1 -19.79 -0.89 -13.06
N ASN A 2 -19.45 -0.65 -11.79
CA ASN A 2 -18.16 -1.09 -11.26
C ASN A 2 -18.32 -2.56 -10.87
N GLU A 3 -17.82 -3.44 -11.72
CA GLU A 3 -17.70 -4.85 -11.41
C GLU A 3 -16.52 -4.97 -10.45
N ASN A 4 -16.80 -5.10 -9.16
CA ASN A 4 -15.80 -5.47 -8.17
C ASN A 4 -15.34 -6.88 -8.50
N HIS A 5 -14.27 -7.01 -9.28
CA HIS A 5 -13.61 -8.27 -9.55
C HIS A 5 -13.00 -8.80 -8.25
N VAL A 6 -13.69 -9.74 -7.61
CA VAL A 6 -13.13 -10.54 -6.52
C VAL A 6 -12.19 -11.59 -7.10
N LEU A 7 -11.05 -11.83 -6.43
CA LEU A 7 -10.13 -12.90 -6.81
C LEU A 7 -10.59 -14.22 -6.22
N ASP A 8 -10.85 -15.20 -7.09
CA ASP A 8 -11.11 -16.58 -6.71
C ASP A 8 -9.78 -17.32 -6.51
N MET A 9 -9.61 -17.94 -5.33
CA MET A 9 -8.36 -18.59 -4.92
C MET A 9 -8.30 -20.09 -5.25
N GLY A 10 -9.12 -20.56 -6.18
CA GLY A 10 -9.42 -21.98 -6.35
C GLY A 10 -8.44 -22.79 -7.20
N GLU A 11 -7.54 -23.52 -6.55
CA GLU A 11 -7.24 -24.93 -6.88
C GLU A 11 -7.16 -25.73 -5.56
N ASN A 12 -8.32 -26.04 -4.97
CA ASN A 12 -8.41 -27.05 -3.92
C ASN A 12 -9.58 -27.97 -4.25
N GLU A 13 -9.28 -29.21 -4.68
CA GLU A 13 -10.25 -30.27 -4.98
C GLU A 13 -10.99 -30.81 -3.73
N ASN A 14 -11.00 -30.06 -2.63
CA ASN A 14 -11.69 -30.44 -1.40
C ASN A 14 -12.95 -29.58 -1.22
N ALA A 15 -14.09 -30.26 -1.10
CA ALA A 15 -15.45 -29.73 -1.05
C ALA A 15 -15.79 -28.86 0.19
N LEU A 16 -14.90 -27.96 0.60
CA LEU A 16 -15.04 -27.08 1.77
C LEU A 16 -15.62 -25.69 1.44
N GLY A 17 -15.81 -25.37 0.15
CA GLY A 17 -16.40 -24.12 -0.32
C GLY A 17 -15.45 -23.24 -1.14
N LYS A 18 -15.82 -21.97 -1.32
CA LYS A 18 -15.09 -20.97 -2.13
C LYS A 18 -14.43 -19.94 -1.21
N VAL A 19 -13.20 -19.53 -1.54
CA VAL A 19 -12.48 -18.42 -0.88
C VAL A 19 -12.27 -17.31 -1.90
N GLU A 20 -12.75 -16.11 -1.57
CA GLU A 20 -12.63 -14.93 -2.42
C GLU A 20 -11.93 -13.80 -1.65
N ILE A 21 -11.00 -13.11 -2.32
CA ILE A 21 -10.35 -11.92 -1.76
C ILE A 21 -10.76 -10.69 -2.57
N ALA A 22 -11.30 -9.70 -1.86
CA ALA A 22 -11.70 -8.44 -2.46
C ALA A 22 -10.46 -7.57 -2.77
N PRO A 23 -10.45 -6.79 -3.87
CA PRO A 23 -9.34 -5.91 -4.23
C PRO A 23 -8.92 -4.96 -3.11
N GLU A 24 -9.87 -4.46 -2.32
CA GLU A 24 -9.60 -3.54 -1.21
C GLU A 24 -8.73 -4.18 -0.12
N VAL A 25 -8.78 -5.50 0.05
CA VAL A 25 -7.91 -6.22 0.99
C VAL A 25 -6.47 -6.22 0.48
N ILE A 26 -6.26 -6.36 -0.83
CA ILE A 26 -4.95 -6.32 -1.47
C ILE A 26 -4.34 -4.92 -1.32
N GLU A 27 -5.14 -3.88 -1.53
CA GLU A 27 -4.73 -2.48 -1.33
C GLU A 27 -4.25 -2.24 0.11
N VAL A 28 -4.95 -2.77 1.11
CA VAL A 28 -4.58 -2.63 2.52
C VAL A 28 -3.26 -3.34 2.82
N ILE A 29 -3.09 -4.60 2.37
CA ILE A 29 -1.86 -5.36 2.62
C ILE A 29 -0.67 -4.67 1.94
N ALA A 30 -0.80 -4.29 0.67
CA ALA A 30 0.25 -3.60 -0.07
C ALA A 30 0.57 -2.22 0.53
N GLY A 31 -0.44 -1.48 1.01
CA GLY A 31 -0.24 -0.17 1.63
C GLY A 31 0.52 -0.25 2.96
N ILE A 32 0.21 -1.27 3.77
CA ILE A 32 0.94 -1.56 5.01
C ILE A 32 2.38 -1.96 4.69
N ALA A 33 2.56 -2.95 3.80
CA ALA A 33 3.88 -3.43 3.40
C ALA A 33 4.76 -2.30 2.81
N ALA A 34 4.20 -1.44 1.96
CA ALA A 34 4.93 -0.29 1.44
C ALA A 34 5.38 0.68 2.55
N SER A 35 4.50 0.93 3.52
CA SER A 35 4.76 1.89 4.62
C SER A 35 5.79 1.38 5.64
N GLU A 36 6.00 0.08 5.74
CA GLU A 36 6.97 -0.53 6.64
C GLU A 36 8.42 -0.47 6.13
N VAL A 37 8.61 -0.16 4.84
CA VAL A 37 9.94 -0.04 4.26
C VAL A 37 10.62 1.24 4.74
N ALA A 38 11.78 1.08 5.38
CA ALA A 38 12.59 2.18 5.84
C ALA A 38 12.97 3.13 4.68
N GLY A 39 12.74 4.42 4.87
CA GLY A 39 12.98 5.45 3.85
C GLY A 39 11.72 5.86 3.07
N VAL A 40 10.63 5.09 3.16
CA VAL A 40 9.31 5.58 2.78
C VAL A 40 8.83 6.57 3.84
N GLY A 41 8.44 7.77 3.40
CA GLY A 41 7.99 8.83 4.28
C GLY A 41 6.49 8.78 4.53
N GLN A 42 5.70 8.96 3.46
CA GLN A 42 4.23 8.96 3.55
C GLN A 42 3.62 8.33 2.30
N MET A 43 2.58 7.53 2.48
CA MET A 43 1.72 7.06 1.39
C MET A 43 0.73 8.15 0.98
N ARG A 44 0.54 8.35 -0.33
CA ARG A 44 -0.38 9.37 -0.84
C ARG A 44 -1.82 8.92 -0.68
N GLY A 45 -2.54 9.47 0.30
CA GLY A 45 -3.99 9.32 0.36
C GLY A 45 -4.65 9.87 -0.91
N ASN A 46 -5.62 9.14 -1.48
CA ASN A 46 -6.46 9.68 -2.54
C ASN A 46 -7.16 10.95 -2.00
N PHE A 47 -7.35 12.02 -2.78
CA PHE A 47 -7.90 13.30 -2.26
C PHE A 47 -9.25 13.14 -1.53
N ALA A 48 -10.02 12.10 -1.85
CA ALA A 48 -11.25 11.72 -1.14
C ALA A 48 -11.01 11.20 0.30
N SER A 49 -9.86 10.58 0.58
CA SER A 49 -9.51 10.04 1.90
C SER A 49 -9.35 11.13 2.97
N GLY A 50 -8.94 12.34 2.60
CA GLY A 50 -8.82 13.47 3.54
C GLY A 50 -10.16 13.97 4.09
N VAL A 51 -11.28 13.68 3.40
CA VAL A 51 -12.64 13.98 3.89
C VAL A 51 -13.17 12.82 4.75
N VAL A 52 -12.89 11.58 4.37
CA VAL A 52 -13.34 10.37 5.09
C VAL A 52 -12.63 10.19 6.43
N GLU A 53 -11.36 10.58 6.54
CA GLU A 53 -10.63 10.51 7.81
C GLU A 53 -11.15 11.51 8.86
N LYS A 54 -11.66 12.66 8.43
CA LYS A 54 -12.35 13.60 9.32
C LYS A 54 -13.65 13.05 9.90
N LEU A 55 -14.16 11.96 9.34
CA LEU A 55 -15.36 11.23 9.79
C LEU A 55 -15.02 9.98 10.65
N GLY A 56 -13.76 9.80 11.06
CA GLY A 56 -13.36 8.82 12.08
C GLY A 56 -13.12 7.39 11.58
N LYS A 57 -13.17 7.12 10.27
CA LYS A 57 -12.73 5.84 9.69
C LYS A 57 -11.28 5.96 9.22
N LYS A 58 -10.38 5.18 9.84
CA LYS A 58 -9.01 5.01 9.35
C LYS A 58 -9.05 4.27 8.01
N ASN A 59 -8.60 4.90 6.93
CA ASN A 59 -8.44 4.26 5.63
C ASN A 59 -7.00 3.75 5.51
N HIS A 60 -6.83 2.42 5.51
CA HIS A 60 -5.51 1.78 5.50
C HIS A 60 -4.96 1.52 4.07
N GLY A 61 -5.82 1.50 3.04
CA GLY A 61 -5.42 1.35 1.62
C GLY A 61 -5.03 2.67 0.93
N LYS A 62 -4.33 3.58 1.63
CA LYS A 62 -3.95 4.87 1.04
C LYS A 62 -2.77 4.69 0.07
N GLY A 63 -2.89 5.30 -1.10
CA GLY A 63 -1.77 5.39 -2.04
C GLY A 63 -1.46 4.09 -2.75
N VAL A 64 -2.37 3.12 -2.72
CA VAL A 64 -2.27 1.90 -3.52
C VAL A 64 -3.49 1.83 -4.43
N LYS A 65 -3.26 1.50 -5.70
CA LYS A 65 -4.31 1.13 -6.66
C LYS A 65 -4.01 -0.29 -7.13
N VAL A 66 -5.02 -1.15 -7.08
CA VAL A 66 -4.92 -2.51 -7.60
C VAL A 66 -5.71 -2.62 -8.90
N GLU A 67 -5.10 -3.22 -9.90
CA GLU A 67 -5.73 -3.52 -11.19
C GLU A 67 -5.65 -5.01 -11.46
N LEU A 68 -6.80 -5.61 -11.76
CA LEU A 68 -6.95 -7.02 -12.03
C LEU A 68 -7.24 -7.17 -13.52
N SER A 69 -6.35 -7.85 -14.24
CA SER A 69 -6.54 -8.17 -15.65
C SER A 69 -6.20 -9.63 -15.94
N GLU A 70 -6.44 -10.08 -17.17
CA GLU A 70 -6.03 -11.41 -17.63
C GLU A 70 -4.50 -11.59 -17.60
N GLU A 71 -3.74 -10.50 -17.67
CA GLU A 71 -2.27 -10.51 -17.59
C GLU A 71 -1.74 -10.69 -16.15
N GLY A 72 -2.63 -10.65 -15.16
CA GLY A 72 -2.30 -10.81 -13.75
C GLY A 72 -2.65 -9.56 -12.92
N ILE A 73 -2.14 -9.55 -11.68
CA ILE A 73 -2.41 -8.47 -10.72
C ILE A 73 -1.31 -7.41 -10.84
N LYS A 74 -1.72 -6.17 -11.08
CA LYS A 74 -0.84 -5.00 -11.13
C LYS A 74 -1.14 -4.09 -9.93
N ILE A 75 -0.07 -3.62 -9.29
CA ILE A 75 -0.17 -2.72 -8.13
C ILE A 75 0.58 -1.43 -8.45
N ASP A 76 -0.12 -0.29 -8.35
CA ASP A 76 0.48 1.03 -8.38
C ASP A 76 0.55 1.60 -6.95
N VAL A 77 1.76 1.96 -6.53
CA VAL A 77 2.05 2.53 -5.21
C VAL A 77 2.45 3.99 -5.36
N PHE A 78 1.81 4.89 -4.64
CA PHE A 78 2.08 6.33 -4.64
C PHE A 78 2.58 6.73 -3.26
N CYS A 79 3.85 7.10 -3.18
CA CYS A 79 4.48 7.44 -1.91
C CYS A 79 5.49 8.59 -2.04
N SER A 80 5.77 9.23 -0.92
CA SER A 80 6.88 10.17 -0.76
C SER A 80 8.04 9.47 -0.08
N MET A 81 9.27 9.87 -0.42
CA MET A 81 10.49 9.31 0.14
C MET A 81 11.12 10.27 1.14
N ASN A 82 11.81 9.77 2.15
CA ASN A 82 12.59 10.61 3.06
C ASN A 82 13.81 11.19 2.35
N TYR A 83 14.16 12.44 2.66
CA TYR A 83 15.37 13.05 2.12
C TYR A 83 16.62 12.27 2.55
N GLY A 84 17.57 12.13 1.62
CA GLY A 84 18.84 11.45 1.88
C GLY A 84 18.85 9.94 1.59
N VAL A 85 17.72 9.34 1.20
CA VAL A 85 17.66 7.92 0.81
C VAL A 85 17.91 7.72 -0.69
N SER A 86 18.41 6.54 -1.07
CA SER A 86 18.50 6.14 -2.48
C SER A 86 17.13 5.67 -2.97
N ILE A 87 16.44 6.53 -3.73
CA ILE A 87 15.09 6.25 -4.26
C ILE A 87 15.02 4.90 -4.99
N PRO A 88 15.94 4.53 -5.91
CA PRO A 88 15.86 3.24 -6.60
C PRO A 88 16.00 2.06 -5.64
N THR A 89 16.83 2.20 -4.60
CA THR A 89 17.06 1.14 -3.61
C THR A 89 15.83 0.93 -2.75
N VAL A 90 15.25 2.03 -2.22
CA VAL A 90 14.03 1.98 -1.41
C VAL A 90 12.85 1.51 -2.24
N ALA A 91 12.71 1.95 -3.49
CA ALA A 91 11.66 1.49 -4.39
C ALA A 91 11.74 -0.02 -4.66
N SER A 92 12.95 -0.57 -4.86
CA SER A 92 13.14 -2.02 -4.98
C SER A 92 12.69 -2.74 -3.71
N GLN A 93 13.05 -2.23 -2.54
CA GLN A 93 12.63 -2.82 -1.26
C GLN A 93 11.10 -2.77 -1.07
N VAL A 94 10.44 -1.69 -1.49
CA VAL A 94 8.97 -1.58 -1.51
C VAL A 94 8.37 -2.66 -2.41
N GLN A 95 8.92 -2.85 -3.61
CA GLN A 95 8.46 -3.88 -4.54
C GLN A 95 8.59 -5.28 -3.96
N ASP A 96 9.74 -5.59 -3.34
CA ASP A 96 10.01 -6.89 -2.74
C ASP A 96 9.10 -7.14 -1.53
N ASN A 97 8.96 -6.17 -0.64
CA ASN A 97 8.14 -6.31 0.58
C ASN A 97 6.66 -6.50 0.24
N ILE A 98 6.13 -5.80 -0.76
CA ILE A 98 4.74 -5.98 -1.21
C ILE A 98 4.53 -7.38 -1.79
N ARG A 99 5.46 -7.86 -2.64
CA ARG A 99 5.36 -9.20 -3.23
C ARG A 99 5.39 -10.27 -2.15
N GLU A 100 6.34 -10.17 -1.21
CA GLU A 100 6.46 -11.12 -0.11
C GLU A 100 5.21 -11.13 0.78
N ALA A 101 4.73 -9.95 1.20
CA ALA A 101 3.54 -9.85 2.05
C ALA A 101 2.31 -10.46 1.40
N LEU A 102 2.03 -10.12 0.13
CA LEU A 102 0.87 -10.66 -0.57
C LEU A 102 1.00 -12.15 -0.86
N LYS A 103 2.19 -12.63 -1.26
CA LYS A 103 2.43 -14.05 -1.48
C LYS A 103 2.23 -14.85 -0.20
N ASN A 104 2.77 -14.38 0.92
CA ASN A 104 2.70 -15.08 2.20
C ASN A 104 1.28 -15.11 2.79
N MET A 105 0.50 -14.04 2.60
CA MET A 105 -0.86 -13.94 3.16
C MET A 105 -1.94 -14.54 2.27
N THR A 106 -1.77 -14.50 0.96
CA THR A 106 -2.85 -14.79 -0.01
C THR A 106 -2.48 -15.82 -1.07
N ALA A 107 -1.21 -16.27 -1.10
CA ALA A 107 -0.64 -17.12 -2.16
C ALA A 107 -0.66 -16.51 -3.57
N LEU A 108 -1.11 -15.26 -3.73
CA LEU A 108 -1.15 -14.55 -5.00
C LEU A 108 0.25 -14.23 -5.54
N GLU A 109 0.39 -14.33 -6.86
CA GLU A 109 1.55 -13.84 -7.61
C GLU A 109 1.20 -12.52 -8.31
N LEU A 110 2.08 -11.53 -8.21
CA LEU A 110 1.89 -10.23 -8.82
C LEU A 110 2.67 -10.15 -10.13
N ALA A 111 2.01 -9.65 -11.19
CA ALA A 111 2.68 -9.39 -12.46
C ALA A 111 3.60 -8.16 -12.34
N GLU A 112 3.07 -7.07 -11.78
CA GLU A 112 3.77 -5.80 -11.71
C GLU A 112 3.54 -5.10 -10.36
N VAL A 113 4.60 -4.47 -9.85
CA VAL A 113 4.53 -3.53 -8.72
C VAL A 113 5.23 -2.25 -9.15
N ASN A 114 4.45 -1.21 -9.42
CA ASN A 114 4.89 0.07 -9.92
C ASN A 114 4.95 1.08 -8.77
N VAL A 115 6.14 1.67 -8.54
CA VAL A 115 6.35 2.63 -7.44
C VAL A 115 6.47 4.04 -8.01
N HIS A 116 5.47 4.87 -7.71
CA HIS A 116 5.34 6.26 -8.12
C HIS A 116 5.76 7.19 -6.98
N ILE A 117 6.90 7.87 -7.16
CA ILE A 117 7.40 8.82 -6.17
C ILE A 117 6.76 10.18 -6.40
N VAL A 118 5.90 10.60 -5.48
CA VAL A 118 5.11 11.83 -5.60
C VAL A 118 5.71 13.02 -4.84
N GLY A 119 6.75 12.80 -4.03
CA GLY A 119 7.38 13.84 -3.24
C GLY A 119 8.57 13.35 -2.42
N VAL A 120 9.25 14.31 -1.77
CA VAL A 120 10.34 14.07 -0.83
C VAL A 120 10.03 14.79 0.48
N ILE A 121 10.17 14.10 1.60
CA ILE A 121 9.96 14.64 2.94
C ILE A 121 11.30 15.02 3.54
N PHE A 122 11.43 16.29 3.91
CA PHE A 122 12.55 16.78 4.69
C PHE A 122 12.12 16.75 6.15
N GLU A 123 12.89 16.06 7.00
CA GLU A 123 12.68 16.17 8.45
C GLU A 123 12.93 17.63 8.84
N SER A 124 11.86 18.33 9.21
CA SER A 124 12.01 19.61 9.91
C SER A 124 12.44 19.29 11.34
N PRO A 125 13.47 19.96 11.90
CA PRO A 125 13.77 19.80 13.31
C PRO A 125 12.52 20.14 14.11
N GLN A 126 12.07 19.20 14.95
CA GLN A 126 11.02 19.45 15.95
C GLN A 126 11.40 20.72 16.71
N LYS A 127 10.55 21.75 16.65
CA LYS A 127 10.61 22.81 17.65
C LYS A 127 10.34 22.13 18.99
N GLU A 128 11.35 22.07 19.84
CA GLU A 128 11.19 21.81 21.27
C GLU A 128 10.09 22.76 21.75
N GLU A 129 9.00 22.20 22.29
CA GLU A 129 8.00 22.99 22.98
C GLU A 129 8.69 23.61 24.19
N GLU A 130 8.92 24.93 24.12
CA GLU A 130 9.34 25.76 25.24
C GLU A 130 8.28 25.60 26.34
N ILE A 131 8.57 24.73 27.31
CA ILE A 131 7.76 24.61 28.52
C ILE A 131 8.07 25.86 29.32
N ASP A 132 7.30 26.93 29.09
CA ASP A 132 7.32 28.12 29.95
C ASP A 132 6.86 27.68 31.35
N SER A 133 7.84 27.40 32.22
CA SER A 133 7.62 27.19 33.64
C SER A 133 7.21 28.52 34.27
N ILE A 134 5.94 28.64 34.66
CA ILE A 134 5.44 29.67 35.58
C ILE A 134 5.11 29.00 36.92
#